data_AF-A0A1E3VJ15-F1
#
_entry.id   AF-A0A1E3VJ15-F1
#
_cell.length_a   1.000
_cell.length_b   1.000
_cell.length_c   1.000
_cell.angle_alpha   90.00
_cell.angle_beta   90.00
_cell.angle_gamma   90.00
#
_symmetry.space_group_name_H-M   'P 1'
#
loop_
_entity.id
_entity.type
_entity.pdbx_description
1 polymer ?
#
loop_
_entity_poly.entity_id
_entity_poly.type
_entity_poly.pdbx_seq_one_letter_code
_entity_poly.pdbx_strand_id
1 'polypeptide(L)'
;MNYKSIGSLAAICALLLTIASSASAQTETPDETAAETDVGAGEETGAEAAPEATPISDEDFAKSLVGKTYTGSFELDGWTNVGGGLVLPPFYVQHYSREDGTVLVLTAKSAEEDGSSSDFEITDALTTDKPHKGYTFSTACMKGEDFTLRYMGEASGKDGAEWWTNLRKAWEIDVETGKISSVNARGVKCTNPNW
;
A
#
# COMPACT_ATOMS: atom_id res chain seq x y z
N MET A 1 51.47 -0.47 4.24
CA MET A 1 51.34 -1.32 3.04
C MET A 1 50.22 -0.75 2.20
N ASN A 2 50.58 -0.17 1.05
CA ASN A 2 49.68 0.43 0.07
C ASN A 2 49.17 -0.65 -0.88
N TYR A 3 47.86 -0.76 -1.10
CA TYR A 3 47.31 -1.47 -2.25
C TYR A 3 46.68 -0.48 -3.23
N LYS A 4 47.28 -0.42 -4.42
CA LYS A 4 46.82 0.31 -5.60
C LYS A 4 45.81 -0.55 -6.38
N SER A 5 44.71 0.10 -6.78
CA SER A 5 44.07 0.14 -8.11
C SER A 5 44.19 -1.05 -9.07
N ILE A 6 43.03 -1.57 -9.50
CA ILE A 6 42.74 -2.15 -10.84
C ILE A 6 41.25 -1.82 -11.10
N GLY A 7 40.89 -0.92 -12.02
CA GLY A 7 40.64 -1.18 -13.45
C GLY A 7 39.13 -1.40 -13.70
N SER A 8 38.33 -0.35 -13.98
CA SER A 8 37.92 0.07 -15.33
C SER A 8 37.45 -1.07 -16.24
N LEU A 9 36.13 -1.18 -16.45
CA LEU A 9 35.52 -1.76 -17.66
C LEU A 9 34.14 -1.12 -17.87
N ALA A 10 34.08 -0.22 -18.85
CA ALA A 10 32.85 0.30 -19.42
C ALA A 10 32.26 -0.74 -20.38
N ALA A 11 30.96 -0.97 -20.32
CA ALA A 11 30.22 -1.67 -21.36
C ALA A 11 28.94 -0.88 -21.67
N ILE A 12 29.01 -0.18 -22.80
CA ILE A 12 27.93 0.53 -23.47
C ILE A 12 27.09 -0.53 -24.20
N CYS A 13 25.78 -0.59 -23.93
CA CYS A 13 24.83 -1.24 -24.82
C CYS A 13 23.63 -0.32 -25.01
N ALA A 14 23.71 0.48 -26.07
CA ALA A 14 22.55 1.15 -26.66
C ALA A 14 21.80 0.15 -27.53
N LEU A 15 20.55 -0.15 -27.19
CA LEU A 15 19.61 -0.78 -28.11
C LEU A 15 18.51 0.24 -28.44
N LEU A 16 18.46 0.61 -29.71
CA LEU A 16 17.48 1.50 -30.32
C LEU A 16 16.31 0.70 -30.90
N LEU A 17 15.11 1.26 -30.70
CA LEU A 17 13.94 1.31 -31.59
C LEU A 17 13.26 0.00 -32.02
N THR A 18 11.94 -0.09 -31.81
CA THR A 18 10.94 0.32 -32.83
C THR A 18 9.55 0.46 -32.23
N ILE A 19 8.90 1.59 -32.52
CA ILE A 19 7.50 1.89 -32.26
C ILE A 19 6.71 1.36 -33.45
N ALA A 20 5.68 0.54 -33.23
CA ALA A 20 4.68 0.23 -34.24
C ALA A 20 3.31 0.68 -33.72
N SER A 21 2.92 1.87 -34.12
CA SER A 21 1.53 2.33 -34.08
C SER A 21 0.78 1.71 -35.26
N SER A 22 -0.38 1.12 -35.01
CA SER A 22 -1.39 0.90 -36.05
C SER A 22 -2.76 1.22 -35.50
N ALA A 23 -3.19 2.44 -35.79
CA ALA A 23 -4.57 2.86 -35.74
C ALA A 23 -5.17 2.76 -37.15
N SER A 24 -6.35 2.17 -37.28
CA SER A 24 -7.34 2.28 -38.37
C SER A 24 -8.60 1.61 -37.80
N ALA A 25 -9.64 2.27 -37.31
CA ALA A 25 -10.56 3.26 -37.90
C ALA A 25 -11.46 2.67 -39.00
N GLN A 26 -12.77 2.85 -38.74
CA GLN A 26 -13.93 2.78 -39.64
C GLN A 26 -14.45 1.39 -40.00
N THR A 27 -15.73 1.13 -40.23
CA THR A 27 -17.08 1.73 -40.05
C THR A 27 -17.93 0.74 -40.86
N GLU A 28 -19.13 0.35 -40.43
CA GLU A 28 -20.30 0.10 -41.29
C GLU A 28 -21.41 -0.63 -40.51
N THR A 29 -22.44 0.15 -40.17
CA THR A 29 -23.83 -0.31 -40.08
C THR A 29 -24.46 0.03 -41.43
N PRO A 30 -25.37 -0.81 -41.98
CA PRO A 30 -26.76 -0.34 -42.04
C PRO A 30 -27.83 -1.44 -41.89
N ASP A 31 -29.00 -0.99 -41.40
CA ASP A 31 -30.39 -1.37 -41.75
C ASP A 31 -30.87 -2.84 -41.66
N GLU A 32 -32.12 -3.19 -41.33
CA GLU A 32 -33.40 -2.52 -41.07
C GLU A 32 -34.34 -3.58 -40.44
N THR A 33 -35.51 -3.11 -39.98
CA THR A 33 -36.81 -3.83 -39.92
C THR A 33 -37.28 -4.38 -38.56
N ALA A 34 -37.85 -3.44 -37.80
CA ALA A 34 -39.24 -3.40 -37.32
C ALA A 34 -39.90 -4.62 -36.65
N ALA A 35 -40.20 -4.40 -35.36
CA ALA A 35 -41.50 -4.51 -34.68
C ALA A 35 -42.20 -5.88 -34.61
N GLU A 36 -42.37 -6.36 -33.38
CA GLU A 36 -43.70 -6.61 -32.83
C GLU A 36 -43.69 -6.48 -31.29
N THR A 37 -44.65 -5.68 -30.82
CA THR A 37 -44.97 -5.43 -29.42
C THR A 37 -45.86 -6.57 -28.93
N ASP A 38 -45.49 -7.26 -27.85
CA ASP A 38 -46.45 -8.04 -27.07
C ASP A 38 -46.30 -7.75 -25.57
N VAL A 39 -47.46 -7.63 -24.95
CA VAL A 39 -47.73 -7.02 -23.66
C VAL A 39 -47.88 -8.16 -22.66
N GLY A 40 -46.84 -8.40 -21.86
CA GLY A 40 -46.82 -9.44 -20.83
C GLY A 40 -46.63 -8.85 -19.44
N ALA A 41 -47.70 -8.81 -18.67
CA ALA A 41 -47.78 -8.27 -17.32
C ALA A 41 -46.90 -8.99 -16.29
N GLY A 42 -46.33 -8.20 -15.38
CA GLY A 42 -46.25 -8.52 -13.95
C GLY A 42 -44.98 -9.24 -13.47
N GLU A 43 -44.03 -8.47 -12.96
CA GLU A 43 -43.55 -8.66 -11.58
C GLU A 43 -42.81 -7.37 -11.16
N GLU A 44 -43.53 -6.47 -10.46
CA GLU A 44 -42.87 -5.46 -9.63
C GLU A 44 -42.29 -6.22 -8.42
N THR A 45 -41.13 -6.84 -8.62
CA THR A 45 -40.31 -7.30 -7.51
C THR A 45 -39.79 -6.03 -6.84
N GLY A 46 -40.45 -5.65 -5.74
CA GLY A 46 -40.05 -4.54 -4.91
C GLY A 46 -38.55 -4.63 -4.64
N ALA A 47 -37.82 -3.63 -5.12
CA ALA A 47 -36.49 -3.36 -4.65
C ALA A 47 -36.65 -3.03 -3.15
N GLU A 48 -36.45 -4.04 -2.31
CA GLU A 48 -36.11 -3.83 -0.92
C GLU A 48 -34.88 -2.95 -0.96
N ALA A 49 -35.06 -1.66 -0.66
CA ALA A 49 -33.97 -0.73 -0.52
C ALA A 49 -33.06 -1.35 0.54
N ALA A 50 -31.92 -1.88 0.09
CA ALA A 50 -30.85 -2.26 0.96
C ALA A 50 -30.64 -1.08 1.92
N PRO A 51 -30.60 -1.31 3.24
CA PRO A 51 -30.38 -0.21 4.17
C PRO A 51 -29.13 0.52 3.69
N GLU A 52 -29.24 1.83 3.46
CA GLU A 52 -28.09 2.67 3.15
C GLU A 52 -27.03 2.34 4.19
N ALA A 53 -25.96 1.66 3.75
CA ALA A 53 -24.91 1.25 4.66
C ALA A 53 -24.38 2.53 5.30
N THR A 54 -24.54 2.64 6.61
CA THR A 54 -23.96 3.74 7.38
C THR A 54 -22.48 3.80 6.99
N PRO A 55 -21.94 4.99 6.64
CA PRO A 55 -20.54 5.08 6.24
C PRO A 55 -19.69 4.55 7.39
N ILE A 56 -19.04 3.41 7.15
CA ILE A 56 -18.14 2.78 8.10
C ILE A 56 -16.97 3.75 8.28
N SER A 57 -16.65 4.11 9.52
CA SER A 57 -15.49 4.96 9.78
C SER A 57 -14.19 4.27 9.31
N ASP A 58 -13.15 5.03 8.98
CA ASP A 58 -11.88 4.45 8.54
C ASP A 58 -11.31 3.47 9.57
N GLU A 59 -11.48 3.78 10.86
CA GLU A 59 -11.03 2.92 11.95
C GLU A 59 -11.85 1.61 12.01
N ASP A 60 -13.17 1.68 11.83
CA ASP A 60 -14.01 0.48 11.81
C ASP A 60 -13.75 -0.37 10.56
N PHE A 61 -13.51 0.26 9.41
CA PHE A 61 -13.10 -0.42 8.19
C PHE A 61 -11.78 -1.16 8.41
N ALA A 62 -10.77 -0.50 8.97
CA ALA A 62 -9.47 -1.11 9.26
C ALA A 62 -9.59 -2.28 10.25
N LYS A 63 -10.36 -2.11 11.33
CA LYS A 63 -10.64 -3.19 12.30
C LYS A 63 -11.34 -4.38 11.65
N SER A 64 -12.20 -4.15 10.66
CA SER A 64 -12.90 -5.22 9.95
C SER A 64 -11.96 -6.14 9.14
N LEU A 65 -10.72 -5.72 8.88
CA LEU A 65 -9.72 -6.51 8.16
C LEU A 65 -8.96 -7.47 9.08
N VAL A 66 -8.86 -7.15 10.38
CA VAL A 66 -8.06 -7.90 11.35
C VAL A 66 -8.66 -9.30 11.57
N GLY A 67 -7.79 -10.31 11.60
CA GLY A 67 -8.12 -11.73 11.74
C GLY A 67 -8.59 -12.40 10.45
N LYS A 68 -8.67 -11.67 9.33
CA LYS A 68 -8.97 -12.27 8.02
C LYS A 68 -7.70 -12.78 7.36
N THR A 69 -7.85 -13.89 6.67
CA THR A 69 -6.79 -14.53 5.87
C THR A 69 -6.97 -14.21 4.40
N TYR A 70 -5.86 -13.97 3.71
CA TYR A 70 -5.80 -13.71 2.28
C TYR A 70 -4.66 -14.51 1.65
N THR A 71 -4.70 -14.62 0.32
CA THR A 71 -3.70 -15.34 -0.48
C THR A 71 -3.20 -14.43 -1.60
N GLY A 72 -1.88 -14.34 -1.75
CA GLY A 72 -1.25 -13.63 -2.86
C GLY A 72 -1.29 -12.11 -2.71
N SER A 73 -1.51 -11.40 -3.81
CA SER A 73 -1.68 -9.94 -3.78
C SER A 73 -3.04 -9.59 -3.21
N PHE A 74 -3.06 -8.66 -2.25
CA PHE A 74 -4.27 -8.15 -1.64
C PHE A 74 -4.50 -6.71 -2.07
N GLU A 75 -5.63 -6.49 -2.72
CA GLU A 75 -6.08 -5.17 -3.17
C GLU A 75 -7.30 -4.77 -2.35
N LEU A 76 -7.40 -3.47 -2.09
CA LEU A 76 -8.46 -2.87 -1.30
C LEU A 76 -9.15 -1.80 -2.13
N ASP A 77 -10.46 -1.96 -2.32
CA ASP A 77 -11.25 -1.00 -3.09
C ASP A 77 -11.10 0.43 -2.53
N GLY A 78 -10.71 1.36 -3.40
CA GLY A 78 -10.50 2.77 -3.03
C GLY A 78 -9.16 3.05 -2.33
N TRP A 79 -8.29 2.05 -2.16
CA TRP A 79 -6.97 2.20 -1.56
C TRP A 79 -5.87 1.78 -2.54
N THR A 80 -4.83 2.60 -2.65
CA THR A 80 -3.65 2.30 -3.47
C THR A 80 -2.57 1.73 -2.58
N ASN A 81 -2.08 0.52 -2.89
CA ASN A 81 -0.89 -0.01 -2.23
C ASN A 81 0.33 0.81 -2.69
N VAL A 82 0.98 1.49 -1.74
CA VAL A 82 2.16 2.34 -1.98
C VAL A 82 3.45 1.73 -1.46
N GLY A 83 3.38 0.49 -0.96
CA GLY A 83 4.54 -0.29 -0.57
C GLY A 83 4.36 -0.97 0.78
N GLY A 84 5.47 -1.13 1.48
CA GLY A 84 5.56 -1.99 2.65
C GLY A 84 6.91 -2.67 2.72
N GLY A 85 7.02 -3.71 3.54
CA GLY A 85 8.26 -4.46 3.65
C GLY A 85 8.21 -5.53 4.73
N LEU A 86 9.20 -6.41 4.69
CA LEU A 86 9.44 -7.36 5.76
C LEU A 86 9.84 -6.58 7.02
N VAL A 87 9.16 -6.86 8.13
CA VAL A 87 9.53 -6.33 9.44
C VAL A 87 10.52 -7.30 10.09
N LEU A 88 10.01 -8.47 10.43
CA LEU A 88 10.77 -9.62 10.88
C LEU A 88 9.89 -10.83 10.63
N PRO A 89 10.38 -11.93 10.05
CA PRO A 89 9.55 -13.12 9.85
C PRO A 89 8.84 -13.54 11.16
N PRO A 90 7.55 -13.89 11.11
CA PRO A 90 6.68 -13.99 9.91
C PRO A 90 5.94 -12.70 9.52
N PHE A 91 6.25 -11.56 10.14
CA PHE A 91 5.52 -10.31 9.98
C PHE A 91 6.07 -9.42 8.87
N TYR A 92 5.17 -8.90 8.06
CA TYR A 92 5.43 -7.84 7.10
C TYR A 92 4.35 -6.76 7.21
N VAL A 93 4.69 -5.59 6.71
CA VAL A 93 3.81 -4.42 6.71
C VAL A 93 3.39 -4.11 5.28
N GLN A 94 2.13 -3.74 5.10
CA GLN A 94 1.58 -3.21 3.86
C GLN A 94 1.08 -1.79 4.10
N HIS A 95 1.46 -0.86 3.24
CA HIS A 95 1.14 0.55 3.34
C HIS A 95 0.25 0.94 2.16
N TYR A 96 -0.93 1.46 2.47
CA TYR A 96 -1.91 1.94 1.52
C TYR A 96 -2.18 3.42 1.72
N SER A 97 -2.51 4.12 0.64
CA SER A 97 -3.01 5.49 0.66
C SER A 97 -4.33 5.59 -0.10
N ARG A 98 -5.20 6.49 0.38
CA ARG A 98 -6.43 6.88 -0.31
C ARG A 98 -6.26 8.25 -0.98
N GLU A 99 -7.11 8.58 -1.94
CA GLU A 99 -7.05 9.84 -2.72
C GLU A 99 -7.07 11.11 -1.85
N ASP A 100 -7.79 11.08 -0.71
CA ASP A 100 -7.83 12.17 0.26
C ASP A 100 -6.51 12.34 1.05
N GLY A 101 -5.59 11.38 0.92
CA GLY A 101 -4.31 11.30 1.60
C GLY A 101 -4.33 10.50 2.89
N THR A 102 -5.47 9.93 3.28
CA THR A 102 -5.56 9.02 4.43
C THR A 102 -4.65 7.82 4.21
N VAL A 103 -3.99 7.38 5.28
CA VAL A 103 -3.06 6.26 5.29
C VAL A 103 -3.69 5.09 6.01
N LEU A 104 -3.53 3.90 5.44
CA LEU A 104 -3.83 2.63 6.08
C LEU A 104 -2.55 1.78 6.10
N VAL A 105 -2.18 1.29 7.27
CA VAL A 105 -1.10 0.33 7.45
C VAL A 105 -1.68 -0.96 7.99
N LEU A 106 -1.33 -2.07 7.36
CA LEU A 106 -1.70 -3.41 7.79
C LEU A 106 -0.44 -4.17 8.21
N THR A 107 -0.47 -4.77 9.38
CA THR A 107 0.50 -5.82 9.72
C THR A 107 -0.10 -7.16 9.33
N ALA A 108 0.66 -7.93 8.56
CA ALA A 108 0.28 -9.25 8.10
C ALA A 108 1.28 -10.29 8.58
N LYS A 109 0.76 -11.41 9.09
CA LYS A 109 1.53 -12.59 9.48
C LYS A 109 1.45 -13.63 8.37
N SER A 110 2.59 -13.97 7.78
CA SER A 110 2.72 -15.11 6.87
C SER A 110 2.28 -16.41 7.55
N ALA A 111 1.61 -17.29 6.81
CA ALA A 111 1.22 -18.62 7.28
C ALA A 111 2.45 -19.49 7.62
N GLU A 112 3.58 -19.25 6.94
CA GLU A 112 4.87 -19.88 7.24
C GLU A 112 5.75 -18.95 8.09
N GLU A 113 6.38 -19.50 9.12
CA GLU A 113 7.15 -18.75 10.14
C GLU A 113 8.40 -18.04 9.56
N ASP A 114 8.91 -18.52 8.42
CA ASP A 114 10.04 -17.89 7.71
C ASP A 114 9.62 -16.75 6.78
N GLY A 115 8.32 -16.46 6.66
CA GLY A 115 7.79 -15.40 5.80
C GLY A 115 7.71 -15.76 4.32
N SER A 116 7.90 -17.04 3.95
CA SER A 116 7.92 -17.48 2.54
C SER A 116 6.53 -17.68 1.92
N SER A 117 5.48 -17.75 2.74
CA SER A 117 4.12 -17.98 2.25
C SER A 117 3.54 -16.76 1.55
N SER A 118 2.76 -17.00 0.50
CA SER A 118 1.85 -16.00 -0.05
C SER A 118 0.54 -15.89 0.73
N ASP A 119 0.25 -16.84 1.61
CA ASP A 119 -0.93 -16.84 2.47
C ASP A 119 -0.60 -16.11 3.78
N PHE A 120 -1.54 -15.29 4.24
CA PHE A 120 -1.31 -14.47 5.41
C PHE A 120 -2.59 -14.08 6.14
N GLU A 121 -2.45 -13.79 7.43
CA GLU A 121 -3.49 -13.23 8.27
C GLU A 121 -3.16 -11.77 8.62
N ILE A 122 -4.15 -10.88 8.54
CA ILE A 122 -3.98 -9.51 9.05
C ILE A 122 -4.04 -9.52 10.58
N THR A 123 -2.93 -9.21 11.23
CA THR A 123 -2.84 -9.23 12.71
C THR A 123 -3.18 -7.90 13.35
N ASP A 124 -2.99 -6.81 12.62
CA ASP A 124 -3.41 -5.48 13.07
C ASP A 124 -3.55 -4.48 11.91
N ALA A 125 -4.24 -3.38 12.19
CA ALA A 125 -4.45 -2.31 11.23
C ALA A 125 -4.40 -0.93 11.91
N LEU A 126 -3.74 0.02 11.27
CA LEU A 126 -3.65 1.42 11.69
C LEU A 126 -4.16 2.31 10.56
N THR A 127 -5.14 3.16 10.87
CA THR A 127 -5.51 4.28 10.00
C THR A 127 -5.05 5.59 10.58
N THR A 128 -4.54 6.48 9.72
CA THR A 128 -4.24 7.86 10.10
C THR A 128 -4.74 8.80 9.04
N ASP A 129 -5.23 9.97 9.46
CA ASP A 129 -5.52 11.06 8.53
C ASP A 129 -4.29 11.41 7.68
N LYS A 130 -4.55 12.19 6.62
CA LYS A 130 -3.51 12.80 5.79
C LYS A 130 -2.36 13.37 6.64
N PRO A 131 -1.09 13.03 6.31
CA PRO A 131 0.07 13.63 6.96
C PRO A 131 0.00 15.17 6.93
N HIS A 132 0.52 15.80 7.98
CA HIS A 132 0.53 17.24 8.08
C HIS A 132 1.35 17.85 6.96
N LYS A 133 0.98 19.08 6.60
CA LYS A 133 1.68 19.83 5.55
C LYS A 133 3.19 19.86 5.82
N GLY A 134 3.96 19.35 4.87
CA GLY A 134 5.43 19.26 4.94
C GLY A 134 5.96 17.97 5.59
N TYR A 135 5.08 17.05 5.99
CA TYR A 135 5.44 15.73 6.49
C TYR A 135 4.99 14.64 5.50
N THR A 136 5.59 13.47 5.62
CA THR A 136 5.25 12.26 4.87
C THR A 136 5.14 11.09 5.84
N PHE A 137 4.19 10.19 5.58
CA PHE A 137 4.12 8.93 6.32
C PHE A 137 5.14 7.94 5.73
N SER A 138 5.92 7.30 6.59
CA SER A 138 6.90 6.30 6.20
C SER A 138 6.80 5.07 7.08
N THR A 139 6.83 3.89 6.47
CA THR A 139 7.03 2.59 7.14
C THR A 139 8.51 2.18 7.18
N ALA A 140 9.40 2.98 6.57
CA ALA A 140 10.83 2.71 6.51
C ALA A 140 11.55 3.51 7.60
N CYS A 141 11.24 3.22 8.87
CA CYS A 141 11.85 3.89 10.01
C CYS A 141 12.59 2.90 10.92
N MET A 142 13.59 3.43 11.62
CA MET A 142 14.37 2.68 12.61
C MET A 142 14.52 3.47 13.90
N LYS A 143 14.79 2.77 15.00
CA LYS A 143 15.06 3.37 16.31
C LYS A 143 16.40 2.90 16.85
N GLY A 144 17.32 3.82 17.10
CA GLY A 144 18.69 3.47 17.49
C GLY A 144 19.41 2.68 16.38
N GLU A 145 19.74 1.42 16.66
CA GLU A 145 20.38 0.48 15.72
C GLU A 145 19.45 -0.68 15.29
N ASP A 146 18.14 -0.54 15.54
CA ASP A 146 17.16 -1.56 15.16
C ASP A 146 16.78 -1.43 13.68
N PHE A 147 17.26 -2.37 12.86
CA PHE A 147 17.03 -2.39 11.40
C PHE A 147 15.84 -3.26 10.96
N THR A 148 15.02 -3.74 11.90
CA THR A 148 13.82 -4.55 11.56
C THR A 148 12.72 -3.75 10.85
N LEU A 149 12.88 -2.43 10.68
CA LEU A 149 11.86 -1.56 10.07
C LEU A 149 10.49 -1.64 10.75
N ARG A 150 10.43 -2.12 12.00
CA ARG A 150 9.20 -2.23 12.78
C ARG A 150 8.64 -0.89 13.25
N TYR A 151 9.34 0.21 12.95
CA TYR A 151 8.90 1.55 13.27
C TYR A 151 8.35 2.23 12.03
N MET A 152 7.31 3.01 12.23
CA MET A 152 6.70 3.86 11.22
C MET A 152 6.44 5.24 11.80
N GLY A 153 6.31 6.24 10.95
CA GLY A 153 6.10 7.60 11.44
C GLY A 153 5.76 8.62 10.39
N GLU A 154 5.19 9.71 10.88
CA GLU A 154 4.99 10.95 10.13
C GLU A 154 6.25 11.81 10.31
N ALA A 155 7.10 11.84 9.28
CA ALA A 155 8.43 12.43 9.31
C ALA A 155 8.61 13.56 8.28
N SER A 156 9.52 14.47 8.60
CA SER A 156 10.00 15.50 7.66
C SER A 156 11.50 15.72 7.83
N GLY A 157 12.13 16.29 6.80
CA GLY A 157 13.54 16.62 6.82
C GLY A 157 13.95 17.37 5.56
N LYS A 158 15.25 17.44 5.31
CA LYS A 158 15.78 18.04 4.09
C LYS A 158 15.78 17.01 2.98
N ASP A 159 15.39 17.41 1.78
CA ASP A 159 15.33 16.51 0.60
C ASP A 159 16.68 15.87 0.27
N GLY A 160 17.79 16.52 0.57
CA GLY A 160 19.14 15.99 0.39
C GLY A 160 19.70 15.23 1.60
N ALA A 161 18.87 14.77 2.54
CA ALA A 161 19.30 13.96 3.67
C ALA A 161 18.70 12.56 3.58
N GLU A 162 19.51 11.51 3.72
CA GLU A 162 19.04 10.11 3.74
C GLU A 162 18.04 9.85 4.86
N TRP A 163 18.28 10.43 6.04
CA TRP A 163 17.50 10.18 7.23
C TRP A 163 16.79 11.44 7.70
N TRP A 164 15.48 11.34 7.85
CA TRP A 164 14.61 12.35 8.43
C TRP A 164 14.33 12.03 9.89
N THR A 165 14.55 13.01 10.76
CA THR A 165 14.48 12.85 12.22
C THR A 165 13.44 13.76 12.89
N ASN A 166 12.81 14.65 12.12
CA ASN A 166 11.71 15.46 12.64
C ASN A 166 10.41 14.66 12.54
N LEU A 167 10.09 13.94 13.61
CA LEU A 167 8.93 13.07 13.72
C LEU A 167 7.82 13.76 14.51
N ARG A 168 6.60 13.69 13.98
CA ARG A 168 5.40 14.17 14.69
C ARG A 168 4.67 13.05 15.43
N LYS A 169 4.48 11.93 14.74
CA LYS A 169 3.85 10.71 15.25
C LYS A 169 4.75 9.54 14.92
N ALA A 170 4.80 8.56 15.81
CA ALA A 170 5.54 7.34 15.60
C ALA A 170 4.75 6.15 16.17
N TRP A 171 4.87 5.02 15.49
CA TRP A 171 4.30 3.76 15.91
C TRP A 171 5.34 2.65 15.81
N GLU A 172 5.12 1.60 16.57
CA GLU A 172 5.94 0.38 16.60
C GLU A 172 5.05 -0.82 16.35
N ILE A 173 5.55 -1.75 15.55
CA ILE A 173 5.01 -3.09 15.38
C ILE A 173 5.73 -3.98 16.40
N ASP A 174 4.96 -4.62 17.27
CA ASP A 174 5.44 -5.67 18.14
C ASP A 174 5.79 -6.91 17.29
N VAL A 175 7.04 -7.38 17.36
CA VAL A 175 7.54 -8.45 16.48
C VAL A 175 7.09 -9.85 16.90
N GLU A 176 6.48 -9.99 18.07
CA GLU A 176 5.94 -11.27 18.54
C GLU A 176 4.47 -11.43 18.14
N THR A 177 3.73 -10.32 18.10
CA THR A 177 2.26 -10.31 17.94
C THR A 177 1.78 -9.63 16.66
N GLY A 178 2.63 -8.82 16.02
CA GLY A 178 2.26 -7.98 14.88
C GLY A 178 1.37 -6.78 15.24
N LYS A 179 1.19 -6.48 16.54
CA LYS A 179 0.35 -5.37 17.00
C LYS A 179 1.03 -4.03 16.81
N ILE A 180 0.26 -3.04 16.36
CA ILE A 180 0.70 -1.67 16.15
C ILE A 180 0.34 -0.85 17.38
N SER A 181 1.31 -0.13 17.93
CA SER A 181 1.08 0.78 19.06
C SER A 181 1.78 2.12 18.86
N SER A 182 1.20 3.18 19.41
CA SER A 182 1.85 4.50 19.40
C SER A 182 3.04 4.52 20.35
N VAL A 183 4.14 5.14 19.93
CA VAL A 183 5.38 5.21 20.73
C VAL A 183 5.96 6.62 20.78
N ASN A 184 6.89 6.84 21.71
CA ASN A 184 7.67 8.07 21.73
C ASN A 184 8.61 8.11 20.51
N ALA A 185 8.50 9.19 19.72
CA ALA A 185 9.28 9.40 18.51
C ALA A 185 10.78 9.67 18.74
N ARG A 186 11.22 9.87 20.00
CA ARG A 186 12.62 10.13 20.31
C ARG A 186 13.51 8.96 19.88
N GLY A 187 14.52 9.28 19.09
CA GLY A 187 15.47 8.30 18.56
C GLY A 187 14.97 7.53 17.34
N VAL A 188 13.74 7.81 16.87
CA VAL A 188 13.23 7.30 15.59
C VAL A 188 13.74 8.19 14.46
N LYS A 189 14.16 7.56 13.36
CA LYS A 189 14.47 8.23 12.09
C LYS A 189 13.85 7.43 10.95
N CYS A 190 13.36 8.12 9.93
CA CYS A 190 12.76 7.52 8.75
C CYS A 190 13.59 7.81 7.52
N THR A 191 13.61 6.87 6.57
CA THR A 191 14.28 7.06 5.29
C THR A 191 13.56 8.14 4.51
N ASN A 192 14.32 9.05 3.91
CA ASN A 192 13.80 10.02 2.97
C ASN A 192 13.40 9.30 1.67
N PRO A 193 12.14 9.41 1.23
CA PRO A 193 11.68 8.74 0.01
C PRO A 193 12.35 9.26 -1.28
N ASN A 194 13.03 10.41 -1.22
CA ASN A 194 13.68 11.07 -2.37
C ASN A 194 15.22 10.99 -2.35
N TRP A 195 15.83 10.29 -1.38
CA TRP A 195 17.28 10.18 -1.26
C TRP A 195 17.91 9.27 -2.32
#